data_AF-A0A7I4D6K0-F1
#
_entry.id   AF-A0A7I4D6K0-F1
#
_cell.length_a   1.000
_cell.length_b   1.000
_cell.length_c   1.000
_cell.angle_alpha   90.00
_cell.angle_beta   90.00
_cell.angle_gamma   90.00
#
_symmetry.space_group_name_H-M   'P 1'
#
loop_
_entity.id
_entity.type
_entity.pdbx_description
1 polymer ?
#
loop_
_entity_poly.entity_id
_entity_poly.type
_entity_poly.pdbx_seq_one_letter_code
_entity_poly.pdbx_strand_id
1 'polypeptide(L)'
;MATRGSIASSPQISTKSAIQSVPMKIKRMDLEARTLPPAQKATLLAKLREYKSDLNVLKREAKKILASNDPFSARDELLNPGLVGRHLGPGLDQRDRLMMATDRMNQTGERIKESRRQLNETEEVGVNILQDLQLQHQTLLHTQHTVGSCKPSVTNVCKFCF
;
A
#
# COMPACT_ATOMS: atom_id res chain seq x y z
N MET A 1 -24.16 -14.98 -22.86
CA MET A 1 -22.70 -14.83 -22.70
C MET A 1 -22.28 -13.60 -23.49
N ALA A 2 -22.01 -12.49 -22.78
CA ALA A 2 -21.82 -11.17 -23.38
C ALA A 2 -20.38 -10.98 -23.89
N THR A 3 -20.33 -10.41 -25.10
CA THR A 3 -19.19 -9.97 -25.90
C THR A 3 -18.34 -8.92 -25.18
N ARG A 4 -17.33 -9.34 -24.41
CA ARG A 4 -16.26 -8.47 -23.90
C ARG A 4 -14.98 -8.74 -24.70
N GLY A 5 -14.77 -8.03 -25.81
CA GLY A 5 -13.55 -8.24 -26.61
C GLY A 5 -13.18 -7.19 -27.67
N SER A 6 -14.04 -6.23 -28.02
CA SER A 6 -13.81 -5.40 -29.21
C SER A 6 -13.59 -3.90 -28.97
N ILE A 7 -13.49 -3.44 -27.72
CA ILE A 7 -13.45 -1.98 -27.43
C ILE A 7 -12.01 -1.43 -27.42
N ALA A 8 -10.99 -2.26 -27.17
CA ALA A 8 -9.59 -1.83 -27.07
C ALA A 8 -8.84 -1.75 -28.42
N SER A 9 -9.36 -2.34 -29.49
CA SER A 9 -8.70 -2.37 -30.81
C SER A 9 -9.00 -1.12 -31.65
N SER A 10 -10.18 -0.52 -31.51
CA SER A 10 -10.64 0.60 -32.34
C SER A 10 -9.78 1.87 -32.26
N PRO A 11 -9.28 2.31 -31.07
CA PRO A 11 -8.40 3.49 -30.99
C PRO A 11 -6.99 3.23 -31.54
N GLN A 12 -6.49 2.00 -31.37
CA GLN A 12 -5.13 1.59 -31.74
C GLN A 12 -4.97 1.43 -33.26
N ILE A 13 -6.01 0.96 -33.96
CA ILE A 13 -6.00 0.82 -35.42
C ILE A 13 -5.99 2.19 -36.10
N SER A 14 -6.76 3.15 -35.55
CA SER A 14 -6.83 4.53 -36.05
C SER A 14 -5.52 5.30 -35.85
N THR A 15 -4.87 5.13 -34.69
CA THR A 15 -3.56 5.76 -34.43
C THR A 15 -2.45 5.18 -35.31
N LYS A 16 -2.44 3.87 -35.54
CA LYS A 16 -1.50 3.21 -36.47
C LYS A 16 -1.67 3.69 -37.92
N SER A 17 -2.90 3.73 -38.42
CA SER A 17 -3.18 4.19 -39.79
C SER A 17 -2.88 5.68 -39.96
N ALA A 18 -3.14 6.51 -38.94
CA ALA A 18 -2.76 7.91 -38.92
C ALA A 18 -1.24 8.09 -39.04
N ILE A 19 -0.44 7.37 -38.23
CA ILE A 19 1.04 7.42 -38.27
C ILE A 19 1.59 6.95 -39.63
N GLN A 20 0.93 5.98 -40.28
CA GLN A 20 1.30 5.51 -41.63
C GLN A 20 0.97 6.51 -42.74
N SER A 21 -0.01 7.41 -42.54
CA SER A 21 -0.40 8.42 -43.52
C SER A 21 0.49 9.68 -43.53
N VAL A 22 1.07 10.05 -42.38
CA VAL A 22 1.97 11.20 -42.21
C VAL A 22 3.17 11.22 -43.17
N PRO A 23 3.91 10.10 -43.43
CA PRO A 23 5.06 10.14 -44.34
C PRO A 23 4.67 10.47 -45.79
N MET A 24 3.46 10.10 -46.24
CA MET A 24 2.97 10.47 -47.57
C MET A 24 2.68 11.98 -47.66
N LYS A 25 2.12 12.56 -46.58
CA LYS A 25 1.91 14.02 -46.48
C LYS A 25 3.23 14.79 -46.46
N ILE A 26 4.24 14.29 -45.74
CA ILE A 26 5.60 14.89 -45.73
C ILE A 26 6.24 14.85 -47.11
N LYS A 27 6.11 13.74 -47.86
CA LYS A 27 6.60 13.66 -49.25
C LYS A 27 5.94 14.69 -50.16
N ARG A 28 4.62 14.88 -50.03
CA ARG A 28 3.88 15.90 -50.79
C ARG A 28 4.37 17.32 -50.44
N MET A 29 4.54 17.63 -49.16
CA MET A 29 5.05 18.94 -48.73
C MET A 29 6.50 19.18 -49.19
N ASP A 30 7.36 18.15 -49.30
CA ASP A 30 8.72 18.27 -49.85
C ASP A 30 8.70 18.66 -51.33
N LEU A 31 7.75 18.11 -52.11
CA LEU A 31 7.56 18.46 -53.52
C LEU A 31 7.02 19.88 -53.69
N GLU A 32 6.06 20.29 -52.85
CA GLU A 32 5.50 21.65 -52.85
C GLU A 32 6.52 22.70 -52.37
N ALA A 33 7.38 22.37 -51.39
CA ALA A 33 8.43 23.29 -50.93
C ALA A 33 9.54 23.53 -51.96
N ARG A 34 9.72 22.61 -52.92
CA ARG A 34 10.75 22.73 -53.97
C ARG A 34 10.40 23.72 -55.06
N THR A 35 9.12 23.99 -55.29
CA THR A 35 8.61 24.94 -56.30
C THR A 35 8.57 26.38 -55.80
N LEU A 36 8.86 26.62 -54.51
CA LEU A 36 8.80 27.94 -53.89
C LEU A 36 10.11 28.74 -54.01
N PRO A 37 10.04 30.08 -53.88
CA PRO A 37 11.20 30.96 -53.89
C PRO A 37 12.23 30.65 -52.78
N PRO A 38 13.52 30.98 -52.97
CA PRO A 38 14.62 30.57 -52.07
C PRO A 38 14.43 30.98 -50.61
N ALA A 39 13.86 32.16 -50.36
CA ALA A 39 13.64 32.69 -49.01
C ALA A 39 12.62 31.87 -48.19
N GLN A 40 11.56 31.36 -48.83
CA GLN A 40 10.51 30.57 -48.16
C GLN A 40 10.89 29.09 -48.10
N LYS A 41 11.62 28.61 -49.11
CA LYS A 41 12.09 27.23 -49.25
C LYS A 41 12.98 26.78 -48.09
N ALA A 42 13.93 27.62 -47.66
CA ALA A 42 14.84 27.26 -46.57
C ALA A 42 14.11 26.98 -45.24
N THR A 43 13.17 27.85 -44.87
CA THR A 43 12.36 27.74 -43.64
C THR A 43 11.44 26.51 -43.67
N LEU A 44 10.81 26.23 -44.81
CA LEU A 44 9.90 25.09 -44.95
C LEU A 44 10.66 23.75 -44.97
N LEU A 45 11.83 23.68 -45.59
CA LEU A 45 12.68 22.49 -45.57
C LEU A 45 13.22 22.20 -44.15
N ALA A 46 13.48 23.23 -43.34
CA ALA A 46 13.84 23.06 -41.93
C ALA A 46 12.68 22.42 -41.14
N LYS A 47 11.47 22.96 -41.27
CA LYS A 47 10.25 22.38 -40.65
C LYS A 47 9.97 20.94 -41.13
N LEU A 48 10.27 20.62 -42.40
CA LEU A 48 10.13 19.26 -42.91
C LEU A 48 11.13 18.26 -42.31
N ARG A 49 12.32 18.72 -41.90
CA ARG A 49 13.28 17.87 -41.17
C ARG A 49 12.80 17.62 -39.74
N GLU A 50 12.26 18.65 -39.09
CA GLU A 50 11.64 18.56 -37.76
C GLU A 50 10.43 17.61 -37.77
N TYR A 51 9.50 17.74 -38.72
CA TYR A 51 8.38 16.81 -38.84
C TYR A 51 8.82 15.37 -39.14
N LYS A 52 9.95 15.15 -39.82
CA LYS A 52 10.53 13.82 -40.01
C LYS A 52 11.11 13.25 -38.70
N SER A 53 11.77 14.07 -37.88
CA SER A 53 12.25 13.64 -36.56
C SER A 53 11.10 13.34 -35.61
N ASP A 54 10.07 14.18 -35.59
CA ASP A 54 8.90 14.02 -34.71
C ASP A 54 8.13 12.75 -35.05
N LEU A 55 7.98 12.44 -36.35
CA LEU A 55 7.41 11.17 -36.80
C LEU A 55 8.19 9.97 -36.25
N ASN A 56 9.53 10.04 -36.23
CA ASN A 56 10.36 8.98 -35.69
C ASN A 56 10.26 8.86 -34.15
N VAL A 57 10.00 9.95 -33.44
CA VAL A 57 9.68 9.94 -32.00
C VAL A 57 8.31 9.30 -31.77
N LEU A 58 7.27 9.79 -32.43
CA LEU A 58 5.90 9.28 -32.33
C LEU A 58 5.78 7.81 -32.71
N LYS A 59 6.54 7.33 -33.71
CA LYS A 59 6.63 5.89 -34.04
C LYS A 59 7.21 5.06 -32.90
N ARG A 60 8.25 5.56 -32.21
CA ARG A 60 8.89 4.88 -31.08
C ARG A 60 7.95 4.84 -29.88
N GLU A 61 7.28 5.95 -29.59
CA GLU A 61 6.28 6.04 -28.51
C GLU A 61 5.08 5.13 -28.77
N ALA A 62 4.53 5.13 -29.99
CA ALA A 62 3.45 4.22 -30.37
C ALA A 62 3.87 2.75 -30.22
N LYS A 63 5.10 2.40 -30.63
CA LYS A 63 5.63 1.03 -30.44
C LYS A 63 5.77 0.67 -28.96
N LYS A 64 6.20 1.61 -28.12
CA LYS A 64 6.30 1.43 -26.65
C LYS A 64 4.94 1.19 -26.01
N ILE A 65 3.94 2.00 -26.35
CA ILE A 65 2.55 1.87 -25.84
C ILE A 65 1.90 0.55 -26.27
N LEU A 66 2.25 0.07 -27.47
CA LEU A 66 1.79 -1.22 -27.98
C LEU A 66 2.49 -2.40 -27.29
N ALA A 67 3.79 -2.30 -27.00
CA ALA A 67 4.53 -3.33 -26.28
C ALA A 67 4.13 -3.40 -24.79
N SER A 68 3.83 -2.26 -24.16
CA SER A 68 3.37 -2.20 -22.76
C SER A 68 1.93 -2.70 -22.56
N ASN A 69 1.19 -2.97 -23.64
CA ASN A 69 -0.16 -3.53 -23.59
C ASN A 69 -0.19 -5.05 -23.82
N ASP A 70 0.95 -5.72 -23.90
CA ASP A 70 0.98 -7.17 -23.78
C ASP A 70 0.67 -7.52 -22.31
N PRO A 71 -0.49 -8.14 -22.00
CA PRO A 71 -0.88 -8.43 -20.63
C PRO A 71 0.12 -9.35 -19.91
N PHE A 72 0.94 -10.09 -20.65
CA PHE A 72 2.02 -10.90 -20.08
C PHE A 72 3.23 -10.03 -19.70
N SER A 73 3.59 -9.03 -20.50
CA SER A 73 4.72 -8.13 -20.19
C SER A 73 4.40 -7.17 -19.05
N ALA A 74 3.18 -6.62 -19.00
CA ALA A 74 2.79 -5.72 -17.91
C ALA A 74 2.69 -6.44 -16.56
N ARG A 75 2.25 -7.71 -16.58
CA ARG A 75 2.18 -8.57 -15.39
C ARG A 75 3.56 -9.05 -14.95
N ASP A 76 4.44 -9.39 -15.88
CA ASP A 76 5.83 -9.78 -15.59
C ASP A 76 6.66 -8.59 -15.09
N GLU A 77 6.42 -7.37 -15.58
CA GLU A 77 7.09 -6.15 -15.08
C GLU A 77 6.59 -5.74 -13.67
N LEU A 78 5.31 -6.02 -13.35
CA LEU A 78 4.73 -5.88 -12.00
C LEU A 78 5.26 -6.95 -11.02
N LEU A 79 5.43 -8.18 -11.49
CA LEU A 79 5.89 -9.32 -10.68
C LEU A 79 7.42 -9.41 -10.59
N ASN A 80 8.15 -8.86 -11.55
CA ASN A 80 9.59 -9.01 -11.68
C ASN A 80 10.30 -7.74 -12.25
N PRO A 81 10.21 -6.58 -11.58
CA PRO A 81 10.93 -5.36 -11.98
C PRO A 81 12.47 -5.48 -11.84
N GLY A 82 12.98 -6.62 -11.33
CA GLY A 82 14.40 -6.81 -11.03
C GLY A 82 15.29 -7.19 -12.20
N LEU A 83 14.74 -7.60 -13.36
CA LEU A 83 15.56 -8.19 -14.43
C LEU A 83 15.59 -7.42 -15.76
N VAL A 84 14.67 -6.47 -15.99
CA VAL A 84 14.65 -5.69 -17.24
C VAL A 84 15.31 -4.32 -17.03
N GLY A 85 16.63 -4.35 -16.85
CA GLY A 85 17.55 -3.32 -17.32
C GLY A 85 17.27 -1.85 -16.97
N ARG A 86 18.02 -1.36 -15.99
CA ARG A 86 18.76 -0.08 -16.11
C ARG A 86 17.89 1.20 -16.14
N HIS A 87 16.83 1.24 -15.37
CA HIS A 87 16.38 2.49 -14.75
C HIS A 87 16.35 2.30 -13.23
N LEU A 88 17.52 2.45 -12.62
CA LEU A 88 17.67 2.78 -11.19
C LEU A 88 16.99 4.13 -10.96
N GLY A 89 15.67 4.13 -10.92
CA GLY A 89 14.85 5.25 -10.48
C GLY A 89 14.46 5.06 -9.02
N PRO A 90 14.08 6.15 -8.31
CA PRO A 90 13.72 6.17 -6.88
C PRO A 90 12.59 5.20 -6.44
N GLY A 91 12.00 4.43 -7.37
CA GLY A 91 10.92 3.48 -7.09
C GLY A 91 11.34 2.20 -6.37
N LEU A 92 12.56 1.68 -6.58
CA LEU A 92 13.04 0.49 -5.85
C LEU A 92 13.28 0.82 -4.36
N ASP A 93 14.00 1.91 -4.10
CA ASP A 93 14.19 2.43 -2.73
C ASP A 93 12.85 2.76 -2.06
N GLN A 94 11.88 3.27 -2.81
CA GLN A 94 10.54 3.56 -2.29
C GLN A 94 9.80 2.28 -1.91
N ARG A 95 9.89 1.22 -2.72
CA ARG A 95 9.28 -0.08 -2.41
C ARG A 95 9.91 -0.73 -1.19
N ASP A 96 11.23 -0.71 -1.07
CA ASP A 96 11.94 -1.26 0.09
C ASP A 96 11.59 -0.49 1.37
N ARG A 97 11.49 0.84 1.29
CA ARG A 97 11.02 1.67 2.41
C ARG A 97 9.59 1.33 2.82
N LEU A 98 8.69 1.14 1.85
CA LEU A 98 7.29 0.76 2.13
C LEU A 98 7.19 -0.64 2.74
N MET A 99 8.01 -1.59 2.26
CA MET A 99 8.09 -2.93 2.84
C MET A 99 8.57 -2.87 4.29
N MET A 100 9.67 -2.17 4.57
CA MET A 100 10.18 -1.98 5.94
C MET A 100 9.17 -1.28 6.86
N ALA A 101 8.44 -0.28 6.36
CA ALA A 101 7.40 0.40 7.13
C ALA A 101 6.23 -0.54 7.45
N THR A 102 5.85 -1.40 6.50
CA THR A 102 4.80 -2.40 6.69
C THR A 102 5.22 -3.48 7.68
N ASP A 103 6.46 -3.97 7.62
CA ASP A 103 6.98 -4.96 8.56
C ASP A 103 7.02 -4.42 9.99
N ARG A 104 7.49 -3.18 10.17
CA ARG A 104 7.47 -2.50 11.48
C ARG A 104 6.05 -2.30 12.00
N MET A 105 5.11 -1.96 11.12
CA MET A 105 3.70 -1.81 11.49
C MET A 105 3.11 -3.15 11.93
N ASN A 106 3.38 -4.24 11.20
CA ASN A 106 2.92 -5.58 11.55
C ASN A 106 3.50 -6.04 12.89
N GLN A 107 4.81 -5.86 13.11
CA GLN A 107 5.46 -6.16 14.40
C GLN A 107 4.84 -5.36 15.55
N THR A 108 4.58 -4.07 15.33
CA THR A 108 3.93 -3.22 16.35
C THR A 108 2.50 -3.68 16.60
N GLY A 109 1.76 -4.07 15.57
CA GLY A 109 0.41 -4.63 15.68
C GLY A 109 0.37 -5.92 16.51
N GLU A 110 1.30 -6.85 16.27
CA GLU A 110 1.41 -8.06 17.07
C GLU A 110 1.80 -7.76 18.52
N ARG A 111 2.72 -6.83 18.75
CA ARG A 111 3.06 -6.37 20.12
C ARG A 111 1.87 -5.76 20.85
N ILE A 112 1.02 -4.99 20.16
CA ILE A 112 -0.19 -4.41 20.76
C ILE A 112 -1.21 -5.51 21.10
N LYS A 113 -1.41 -6.49 20.21
CA LYS A 113 -2.29 -7.63 20.49
C LYS A 113 -1.83 -8.42 21.71
N GLU A 114 -0.53 -8.71 21.78
CA GLU A 114 0.07 -9.39 22.91
C GLU A 114 -0.04 -8.58 24.20
N SER A 115 0.25 -7.27 24.16
CA SER A 115 0.07 -6.38 25.31
C SER A 115 -1.37 -6.35 25.79
N ARG A 116 -2.35 -6.30 24.87
CA ARG A 116 -3.77 -6.35 25.24
C ARG A 116 -4.15 -7.67 25.90
N ARG A 117 -3.62 -8.79 25.40
CA ARG A 117 -3.81 -10.09 26.02
C ARG A 117 -3.25 -10.12 27.44
N GLN A 118 -2.02 -9.69 27.63
CA GLN A 118 -1.36 -9.63 28.94
C GLN A 118 -2.10 -8.71 29.92
N LEU A 119 -2.61 -7.56 29.44
CA LEU A 119 -3.41 -6.66 30.27
C LEU A 119 -4.73 -7.29 30.71
N ASN A 120 -5.42 -8.02 29.83
CA ASN A 120 -6.63 -8.76 30.20
C ASN A 120 -6.33 -9.87 31.21
N GLU A 121 -5.24 -10.62 31.03
CA GLU A 121 -4.79 -11.63 31.99
C GLU A 121 -4.45 -10.98 33.35
N THR A 122 -3.86 -9.78 33.34
CA THR A 122 -3.56 -9.02 34.56
C THR A 122 -4.81 -8.47 35.23
N GLU A 123 -5.83 -8.06 34.46
CA GLU A 123 -7.14 -7.66 34.98
C GLU A 123 -7.84 -8.82 35.70
N GLU A 124 -7.83 -10.01 35.09
CA GLU A 124 -8.40 -11.22 35.70
C GLU A 124 -7.72 -11.55 37.03
N VAL A 125 -6.38 -11.51 37.07
CA VAL A 125 -5.62 -11.70 38.33
C VAL A 125 -5.97 -10.59 39.35
N GLY A 126 -6.13 -9.35 38.91
CA GLY A 126 -6.54 -8.23 39.76
C GLY A 126 -7.92 -8.44 40.41
N VAL A 127 -8.89 -8.96 39.66
CA VAL A 127 -10.23 -9.31 40.18
C VAL A 127 -10.11 -10.39 41.26
N ASN A 128 -9.33 -11.43 41.03
CA ASN A 128 -9.13 -12.50 42.01
C ASN A 128 -8.49 -11.97 43.31
N ILE A 129 -7.47 -11.11 43.20
CA ILE A 129 -6.83 -10.49 44.38
C ILE A 129 -7.84 -9.65 45.18
N LEU A 130 -8.69 -8.87 44.51
CA LEU A 130 -9.71 -8.06 45.19
C LEU A 130 -10.75 -8.94 45.89
N GLN A 131 -11.15 -10.05 45.29
CA GLN A 131 -12.04 -11.02 45.90
C GLN A 131 -11.41 -11.66 47.15
N ASP A 132 -10.15 -12.07 47.05
CA ASP A 132 -9.41 -12.66 48.18
C ASP A 132 -9.26 -11.68 49.34
N LEU A 133 -8.92 -10.42 49.06
CA LEU A 133 -8.84 -9.37 50.07
C LEU A 133 -10.18 -9.15 50.79
N GLN A 134 -11.29 -9.19 50.04
CA GLN A 134 -12.62 -9.06 50.63
C GLN A 134 -12.97 -10.25 51.54
N LEU A 135 -12.61 -11.48 51.14
CA LEU A 135 -12.78 -12.68 51.96
C LEU A 135 -11.91 -12.65 53.23
N GLN A 136 -10.67 -12.18 53.11
CA GLN A 136 -9.77 -11.98 54.24
C GLN A 136 -10.34 -10.95 55.22
N HIS A 137 -10.90 -9.84 54.72
CA HIS A 137 -11.54 -8.83 55.56
C HIS A 137 -12.75 -9.39 56.32
N GLN A 138 -13.61 -10.17 55.67
CA GLN A 138 -14.75 -10.83 56.33
C GLN A 138 -14.30 -11.81 57.41
N THR A 139 -13.25 -12.58 57.13
CA THR A 139 -12.67 -13.53 58.09
C THR A 139 -12.11 -12.78 59.31
N LEU A 140 -11.39 -11.68 59.11
CA LEU A 140 -10.88 -10.85 60.19
C LEU A 140 -12.03 -10.30 61.05
N LEU A 141 -13.09 -9.75 60.44
CA LEU A 141 -14.26 -9.27 61.18
C LEU A 141 -14.93 -10.39 61.99
N HIS A 142 -15.04 -11.59 61.41
CA HIS A 142 -15.59 -12.74 62.12
C HIS A 142 -14.73 -13.14 63.32
N THR A 143 -13.41 -13.21 63.16
CA THR A 143 -12.50 -13.51 64.28
C THR A 143 -12.55 -12.43 65.36
N GLN A 144 -12.63 -11.15 64.98
CA GLN A 144 -12.78 -10.04 65.93
C GLN A 144 -14.09 -10.13 66.71
N HIS A 145 -15.21 -10.45 66.04
CA HIS A 145 -16.50 -10.66 66.68
C HIS A 145 -16.44 -11.84 67.65
N THR A 146 -15.89 -12.98 67.25
CA THR A 146 -15.75 -14.19 68.09
C THR A 146 -14.83 -13.96 69.30
N VAL A 147 -13.72 -13.25 69.12
CA VAL A 147 -12.84 -12.87 70.22
C VAL A 147 -13.52 -11.85 71.14
N GLY A 148 -14.28 -10.90 70.58
CA GLY A 148 -15.07 -9.93 71.32
C GLY A 148 -16.16 -10.57 72.17
N SER A 149 -16.87 -11.57 71.64
CA SER A 149 -17.93 -12.30 72.35
C SER A 149 -17.40 -13.28 73.39
N CYS A 150 -16.18 -13.81 73.21
CA CYS A 150 -15.53 -14.69 74.18
C CYS A 150 -15.03 -13.93 75.43
N LYS A 151 -14.59 -12.67 75.30
CA LYS A 151 -14.15 -11.86 76.45
C LYS A 151 -15.17 -11.77 77.62
N PRO A 152 -16.45 -11.42 77.39
CA PRO A 152 -17.43 -11.35 78.47
C PRO A 152 -17.83 -12.72 79.02
N SER A 153 -17.85 -13.78 78.20
CA SER A 153 -18.16 -15.13 78.69
C SER A 153 -17.08 -15.63 79.65
N VAL A 154 -15.80 -15.45 79.32
CA VAL A 154 -14.67 -15.81 80.19
C VAL A 154 -14.67 -14.97 81.48
N THR A 155 -15.00 -13.68 81.39
CA THR A 155 -15.09 -12.79 82.56
C THR A 155 -16.23 -13.20 83.50
N ASN A 156 -17.41 -13.55 82.95
CA ASN A 156 -18.55 -14.00 83.73
C ASN A 156 -18.31 -15.36 84.37
N VAL A 157 -17.67 -16.30 83.66
CA VAL A 157 -17.26 -17.59 84.22
C VAL A 157 -16.25 -17.40 85.36
N CYS A 158 -15.27 -16.51 85.22
CA CYS A 158 -14.33 -16.19 86.31
C CYS A 158 -15.04 -15.57 87.54
N LYS A 159 -16.04 -14.71 87.34
CA LYS A 159 -16.84 -14.15 88.45
C LYS A 159 -17.72 -15.18 89.17
N PHE A 160 -18.10 -16.26 88.50
CA PHE A 160 -18.95 -17.31 89.08
C PHE A 160 -18.15 -18.42 89.77
N CYS A 161 -16.85 -18.54 89.48
CA CYS A 161 -15.96 -19.55 90.04
C CYS A 161 -15.17 -19.11 91.29
N PHE A 162 -15.31 -17.87 91.74
CA PHE A 162 -14.66 -17.31 92.93
C PHE A 162 -15.71 -16.67 93.84
#